data_AF-A0A0V7ZCD1-F1
#
_entry.id   AF-A0A0V7ZCD1-F1
#
_cell.length_a   1.000
_cell.length_b   1.000
_cell.length_c   1.000
_cell.angle_alpha   90.00
_cell.angle_beta   90.00
_cell.angle_gamma   90.00
#
_symmetry.space_group_name_H-M   'P 1'
#
loop_
_entity.id
_entity.type
_entity.pdbx_description
1 polymer ?
#
loop_
_entity_poly.entity_id
_entity_poly.type
_entity_poly.pdbx_seq_one_letter_code
_entity_poly.pdbx_strand_id
1 'polypeptide(L)'
;MTQWHPAFLQLGKTLEECAAKYRRFCQRYRPQAKPEKRNRWGSRFLPSVTKGGKSKKSSPGQMSLPWDKQKVTESTEVHEVAERFIQANCYKPTVPGIGFGKR
;
A
#
# COMPACT_ATOMS: atom_id res chain seq x y z
N MET A 1 47.18 -20.26 -22.73
CA MET A 1 47.14 -19.21 -21.67
C MET A 1 46.23 -18.11 -22.16
N THR A 2 45.11 -17.84 -21.48
CA THR A 2 44.22 -16.71 -21.84
C THR A 2 44.86 -15.42 -21.35
N GLN A 3 45.14 -14.48 -22.26
CA GLN A 3 45.77 -13.22 -21.93
C GLN A 3 44.75 -12.24 -21.32
N TRP A 4 45.11 -11.57 -20.23
CA TRP A 4 44.28 -10.52 -19.62
C TRP A 4 44.22 -9.28 -20.53
N HIS A 5 43.07 -8.61 -20.56
CA HIS A 5 42.89 -7.38 -21.35
C HIS A 5 43.84 -6.26 -20.85
N PRO A 6 44.48 -5.48 -21.73
CA PRO A 6 45.46 -4.46 -21.34
C PRO A 6 44.91 -3.42 -20.35
N ALA A 7 43.63 -3.04 -20.48
CA ALA A 7 42.98 -2.14 -19.54
C ALA A 7 42.90 -2.69 -18.10
N PHE A 8 42.82 -4.03 -17.93
CA PHE A 8 42.87 -4.64 -16.59
C PHE A 8 44.27 -4.55 -15.99
N LEU A 9 45.32 -4.77 -16.80
CA LEU A 9 46.70 -4.71 -16.36
C LEU A 9 47.16 -3.28 -16.01
N GLN A 10 46.50 -2.26 -16.57
CA GLN A 10 46.72 -0.86 -16.21
C GLN A 10 46.16 -0.49 -14.82
N LEU A 11 45.36 -1.36 -14.19
CA LEU A 11 44.76 -1.05 -12.89
C LEU A 11 45.79 -0.99 -11.76
N GLY A 12 46.87 -1.76 -11.81
CA GLY A 12 47.83 -1.87 -10.72
C GLY A 12 49.22 -2.30 -11.19
N LYS A 13 50.20 -2.23 -10.29
CA LYS A 13 51.60 -2.59 -10.61
C LYS A 13 51.84 -4.10 -10.59
N THR A 14 50.97 -4.84 -9.89
CA THR A 14 51.00 -6.30 -9.78
C THR A 14 49.65 -6.92 -10.14
N LEU A 15 49.64 -8.21 -10.50
CA LEU A 15 48.40 -8.93 -10.82
C LEU A 15 47.43 -8.98 -9.62
N GLU A 16 47.94 -9.20 -8.41
CA GLU A 16 47.16 -9.12 -7.17
C GLU A 16 46.47 -7.77 -7.00
N GLU A 17 47.18 -6.68 -7.28
CA GLU A 17 46.62 -5.33 -7.16
C GLU A 17 45.54 -5.07 -8.22
N CYS A 18 45.77 -5.53 -9.46
CA CYS A 18 44.78 -5.47 -10.54
C CYS A 18 43.53 -6.26 -10.17
N ALA A 19 43.68 -7.49 -9.67
CA ALA A 19 42.58 -8.34 -9.24
C ALA A 19 41.81 -7.72 -8.06
N ALA A 20 42.50 -7.14 -7.08
CA ALA A 20 41.86 -6.46 -5.95
C ALA A 20 41.05 -5.23 -6.40
N LYS A 21 41.61 -4.40 -7.28
CA LYS A 21 40.91 -3.23 -7.86
C LYS A 21 39.71 -3.65 -8.71
N TYR A 22 39.85 -4.70 -9.51
CA TYR A 22 38.77 -5.25 -10.31
C TYR A 22 37.64 -5.85 -9.47
N ARG A 23 37.94 -6.57 -8.38
CA ARG A 23 36.91 -7.05 -7.44
C ARG A 23 36.07 -5.90 -6.89
N ARG A 24 36.70 -4.78 -6.51
CA ARG A 24 35.98 -3.56 -6.07
C ARG A 24 35.16 -2.92 -7.18
N PHE A 25 35.64 -2.97 -8.43
CA PHE A 25 34.86 -2.54 -9.59
C PHE A 25 33.60 -3.39 -9.74
N CYS A 26 33.73 -4.73 -9.74
CA CYS A 26 32.60 -5.65 -9.85
C CYS A 26 31.58 -5.47 -8.72
N GLN A 27 32.03 -5.23 -7.48
CA GLN A 27 31.15 -4.95 -6.35
C GLN A 27 30.29 -3.69 -6.57
N ARG A 28 30.88 -2.64 -7.16
CA ARG A 28 30.17 -1.37 -7.45
C ARG A 28 29.21 -1.48 -8.62
N TYR A 29 29.56 -2.25 -9.65
CA TYR A 29 28.71 -2.47 -10.82
C TYR A 29 27.68 -3.59 -10.62
N ARG A 30 27.68 -4.27 -9.47
CA ARG A 30 26.69 -5.31 -9.18
C ARG A 30 25.30 -4.67 -9.07
N PRO A 31 24.29 -5.18 -9.81
CA PRO A 31 22.91 -4.73 -9.66
C PRO A 31 22.45 -4.88 -8.21
N GLN A 32 21.96 -3.78 -7.64
CA GLN A 32 21.37 -3.80 -6.31
C GLN A 32 19.93 -4.28 -6.39
N ALA A 33 19.49 -5.05 -5.40
CA ALA A 33 18.10 -5.44 -5.30
C ALA A 33 17.23 -4.18 -5.16
N LYS A 34 16.12 -4.14 -5.89
CA LYS A 34 15.17 -3.03 -5.78
C LYS A 34 14.63 -2.99 -4.35
N PRO A 35 14.67 -1.84 -3.66
CA PRO A 35 14.13 -1.76 -2.31
C PRO A 35 12.64 -2.06 -2.33
N GLU A 36 12.17 -2.83 -1.35
CA GLU A 36 10.76 -3.18 -1.23
C GLU A 36 9.95 -1.92 -0.90
N LYS A 37 9.07 -1.52 -1.81
CA LYS A 37 8.19 -0.38 -1.61
C LYS A 37 6.91 -0.86 -0.91
N ARG A 38 6.82 -0.68 0.40
CA ARG A 38 5.56 -0.93 1.12
C ARG A 38 4.50 0.08 0.68
N ASN A 39 3.43 -0.40 0.07
CA ASN A 39 2.24 0.40 -0.19
C ASN A 39 1.57 0.75 1.16
N ARG A 40 1.30 2.03 1.41
CA ARG A 40 0.57 2.45 2.62
C ARG A 40 -0.96 2.39 2.46
N TRP A 41 -1.42 1.74 1.39
CA TRP A 41 -2.83 1.48 1.18
C TRP A 41 -3.32 0.60 2.33
N GLY A 42 -4.33 1.05 3.07
CA GLY A 42 -4.84 0.33 4.25
C GLY A 42 -3.99 0.45 5.52
N SER A 43 -2.89 1.21 5.54
CA SER A 43 -2.08 1.37 6.77
C SER A 43 -2.76 2.23 7.84
N ARG A 44 -3.86 2.90 7.50
CA ARG A 44 -4.72 3.63 8.43
C ARG A 44 -6.08 2.96 8.41
N PHE A 45 -6.46 2.32 9.51
CA PHE A 45 -7.85 1.99 9.77
C PHE A 45 -8.66 3.29 9.68
N LEU A 46 -9.72 3.32 8.87
CA LEU A 46 -10.60 4.47 8.73
C LEU A 46 -11.31 4.71 10.06
N PRO A 47 -10.90 5.71 10.87
CA PRO A 47 -11.47 5.89 12.23
C PRO A 47 -12.95 6.28 12.18
N SER A 48 -13.43 6.67 11.00
CA SER A 48 -14.77 7.19 10.74
C SER A 48 -15.76 6.15 10.21
N VAL A 49 -15.36 4.88 10.01
CA VAL A 49 -16.33 3.83 9.61
C VAL A 49 -17.13 3.35 10.83
N THR A 50 -16.59 3.48 12.05
CA THR A 50 -17.26 3.02 13.29
C THR A 50 -18.10 4.08 13.98
N LYS A 51 -17.86 5.38 13.72
CA LYS A 51 -18.72 6.46 14.22
C LYS A 51 -19.61 6.91 13.07
N GLY A 52 -20.93 6.75 13.23
CA GLY A 52 -21.96 7.31 12.35
C GLY A 52 -21.82 8.84 12.26
N GLY A 53 -20.86 9.29 11.47
CA GLY A 53 -20.60 10.69 11.22
C GLY A 53 -21.78 11.25 10.45
N LYS A 54 -22.25 12.42 10.89
CA LYS A 54 -23.22 13.22 10.13
C LYS A 54 -22.79 13.27 8.67
N SER A 55 -23.74 13.10 7.75
CA SER A 55 -23.50 13.21 6.30
C SER A 55 -22.65 14.45 6.04
N LYS A 56 -21.46 14.26 5.46
CA LYS A 56 -20.57 15.38 5.15
C LYS A 56 -21.31 16.26 4.15
N LYS A 57 -21.47 17.54 4.48
CA LYS A 57 -21.94 18.55 3.52
C LYS A 57 -21.02 18.51 2.30
N SER A 58 -21.59 18.61 1.09
CA SER A 58 -20.80 18.68 -0.14
C SER A 58 -19.76 19.78 -0.01
N SER A 59 -18.48 19.46 -0.21
CA SER A 59 -17.42 20.46 -0.17
C SER A 59 -17.54 21.37 -1.41
N PRO A 60 -17.14 22.66 -1.33
CA PRO A 60 -17.18 23.54 -2.49
C PRO A 60 -16.40 22.93 -3.67
N GLY A 61 -17.07 22.77 -4.82
CA GLY A 61 -16.50 22.16 -6.03
C GLY A 61 -16.83 20.67 -6.25
N GLN A 62 -17.45 19.98 -5.28
CA GLN A 62 -17.94 18.62 -5.50
C GLN A 62 -19.26 18.65 -6.29
N MET A 63 -19.25 18.09 -7.51
CA MET A 63 -20.47 17.90 -8.30
C MET A 63 -21.33 16.80 -7.68
N SER A 64 -22.66 17.01 -7.61
CA SER A 64 -23.60 15.95 -7.23
C SER A 64 -23.62 14.87 -8.29
N LEU A 65 -23.72 13.61 -7.87
CA LEU A 65 -23.86 12.50 -8.79
C LEU A 65 -25.28 12.52 -9.40
N PRO A 66 -25.45 12.09 -10.66
CA PRO A 66 -26.76 12.13 -11.34
C PRO A 66 -27.87 11.36 -10.61
N TRP A 67 -27.51 10.33 -9.84
CA TRP A 67 -28.43 9.49 -9.08
C TRP A 67 -28.66 9.96 -7.64
N ASP A 68 -28.01 11.03 -7.16
CA ASP A 68 -28.19 11.53 -5.78
C ASP A 68 -29.65 11.95 -5.49
N LYS A 69 -30.41 12.32 -6.53
CA LYS A 69 -31.82 12.72 -6.44
C LYS A 69 -32.78 11.65 -6.97
N GLN A 70 -32.26 10.50 -7.39
CA GLN A 70 -33.07 9.44 -7.95
C GLN A 70 -33.88 8.82 -6.82
N LYS A 71 -35.21 9.00 -6.87
CA LYS A 71 -36.13 8.28 -5.98
C LYS A 71 -36.24 6.86 -6.51
N VAL A 72 -35.37 5.98 -6.02
CA VAL A 72 -35.53 4.56 -6.25
C VAL A 72 -36.79 4.13 -5.49
N THR A 73 -37.77 3.60 -6.21
CA THR A 73 -38.90 2.91 -5.59
C THR A 73 -38.37 1.51 -5.30
N GLU A 74 -37.61 1.37 -4.21
CA GLU A 74 -37.02 0.09 -3.83
C GLU A 74 -38.16 -0.92 -3.68
N SER A 75 -38.10 -2.02 -4.46
CA SER A 75 -39.00 -3.14 -4.19
C SER A 75 -38.68 -3.69 -2.80
N THR A 76 -39.70 -4.15 -2.09
CA THR A 76 -39.55 -4.74 -0.74
C THR A 76 -38.47 -5.82 -0.70
N GLU A 77 -38.34 -6.60 -1.78
CA GLU A 77 -37.33 -7.65 -1.94
C GLU A 77 -35.88 -7.12 -1.88
N VAL A 78 -35.59 -5.99 -2.53
CA VAL A 78 -34.22 -5.42 -2.54
C VAL A 78 -33.85 -4.95 -1.13
N HIS A 79 -34.80 -4.36 -0.41
CA HIS A 79 -34.58 -3.92 0.97
C HIS A 79 -34.31 -5.10 1.91
N GLU A 80 -35.08 -6.18 1.80
CA GLU A 80 -34.89 -7.39 2.63
C GLU A 80 -33.53 -8.07 2.38
N VAL A 81 -33.10 -8.17 1.13
CA VAL A 81 -31.78 -8.74 0.79
C VAL A 81 -30.66 -7.84 1.30
N ALA A 82 -30.79 -6.52 1.16
CA ALA A 82 -29.81 -5.56 1.66
C ALA A 82 -29.68 -5.64 3.19
N GLU A 83 -30.79 -5.76 3.93
CA GLU A 83 -30.78 -5.94 5.38
C GLU A 83 -30.04 -7.22 5.80
N ARG A 84 -30.34 -8.35 5.16
CA ARG A 84 -29.64 -9.62 5.42
C ARG A 84 -28.14 -9.48 5.19
N PHE A 85 -27.74 -8.83 4.10
CA PHE A 85 -26.34 -8.60 3.78
C PHE A 85 -25.67 -7.69 4.82
N ILE A 86 -26.30 -6.59 5.22
CA ILE A 86 -25.77 -5.68 6.25
C ILE A 86 -25.62 -6.43 7.57
N GLN A 87 -26.62 -7.18 8.02
CA GLN A 87 -26.56 -7.93 9.28
C GLN A 87 -25.45 -8.99 9.28
N ALA A 88 -25.32 -9.75 8.18
CA ALA A 88 -24.30 -10.78 8.07
C ALA A 88 -22.87 -10.20 8.07
N ASN A 89 -22.69 -9.00 7.49
CA ASN A 89 -21.37 -8.39 7.33
C ASN A 89 -21.03 -7.34 8.41
N CYS A 90 -22.01 -6.74 9.08
CA CYS A 90 -21.82 -5.74 10.13
C CYS A 90 -21.63 -6.37 11.52
N TYR A 91 -20.89 -7.48 11.58
CA TYR A 91 -20.43 -8.06 12.84
C TYR A 91 -19.66 -7.00 13.65
N LYS A 92 -20.30 -6.47 14.69
CA LYS A 92 -19.61 -5.78 15.77
C LYS A 92 -19.30 -6.85 16.81
N PRO A 93 -18.08 -7.41 16.87
CA PRO A 93 -17.72 -8.25 17.99
C PRO A 93 -17.86 -7.40 19.25
N THR A 94 -18.75 -7.80 20.16
CA THR A 94 -18.70 -7.33 21.54
C THR A 94 -17.51 -8.04 22.17
N VAL A 95 -16.29 -7.55 21.90
CA VAL A 95 -15.11 -8.04 22.60
C VAL A 95 -15.17 -7.49 24.04
N PRO A 96 -15.35 -8.34 25.07
CA PRO A 96 -15.21 -7.89 26.44
C PRO A 96 -13.72 -7.59 26.64
N GLY A 97 -13.36 -6.32 26.86
CA GLY A 97 -11.99 -5.94 27.22
C GLY A 97 -11.38 -4.76 26.46
N ILE A 98 -11.96 -4.30 25.34
CA ILE A 98 -11.54 -3.04 24.71
C ILE A 98 -12.49 -1.93 25.20
N GLY A 99 -12.36 -1.61 26.48
CA GLY A 99 -12.87 -0.34 26.99
C GLY A 99 -12.15 0.78 26.25
N PHE A 100 -12.89 1.62 25.52
CA PHE A 100 -12.38 2.92 25.13
C PHE A 100 -12.11 3.70 26.42
N GLY A 101 -10.87 3.64 26.89
CA GLY A 101 -10.40 4.47 27.99
C GLY A 101 -10.71 5.92 27.65
N LYS A 102 -11.54 6.55 28.49
CA LYS A 102 -11.73 8.00 28.47
C LYS A 102 -10.34 8.63 28.66
N ARG A 103 -9.92 9.44 27.70
CA ARG A 103 -9.06 10.59 27.96
C ARG A 103 -9.94 11.81 27.97
#